data_AF-A0A316F833-F1
#
_entry.id   AF-A0A316F833-F1
#
_cell.length_a   1.000
_cell.length_b   1.000
_cell.length_c   1.000
_cell.angle_alpha   90.00
_cell.angle_beta   90.00
_cell.angle_gamma   90.00
#
_symmetry.space_group_name_H-M   'P 1'
#
loop_
_entity.id
_entity.type
_entity.pdbx_description
1 polymer ?
#
loop_
_entity_poly.entity_id
_entity_poly.type
_entity_poly.pdbx_seq_one_letter_code
_entity_poly.pdbx_strand_id
1 'polypeptide(L)'
;MTDHDRYPGDWDQDALFYGVPTPASGPDEPTRAAAPSGDRPPPSFDVRPAASPGGPPPPLFRDRPDAPPGDEPTRQVPSSDAFFDPTTMALSGPAAPEQLQPIPTGQSHRKLPLIVAALAVLLIAGAIGGVVLMRSSDRNGASGPVIEPMPLVTSTETVTTDPTPTETPTPTPSDYPSTEATATTDPQEEALAELEAVREQDLATVTFDGQLVAQIASKYPGISDPYQTAADGSHTFQNSDILAEHQRLRAEHGDAGHPVILLKSTDYGKRQLIAGQPLWVTFVVGDFPDKASVRTWCAGHFGHLPATELKNHCDARNLRPAA
;
A
#
# COMPACT_ATOMS: atom_id res chain seq x y z
N MET A 1 -10.20 18.19 34.85
CA MET A 1 -8.96 18.50 34.11
C MET A 1 -7.82 17.82 34.87
N THR A 2 -7.67 16.52 34.64
CA THR A 2 -6.53 15.76 35.16
C THR A 2 -6.24 14.66 34.15
N ASP A 3 -5.08 14.82 33.55
CA ASP A 3 -4.50 14.14 32.42
C ASP A 3 -3.88 12.81 32.89
N HIS A 4 -4.46 11.70 32.43
CA HIS A 4 -3.98 10.34 32.69
C HIS A 4 -4.14 9.48 31.43
N ASP A 5 -3.64 9.96 30.29
CA ASP A 5 -3.37 9.10 29.12
C ASP A 5 -1.86 8.86 28.98
N ARG A 6 -1.36 7.99 29.86
CA ARG A 6 -0.05 7.37 29.73
C ARG A 6 -0.23 6.05 28.95
N TYR A 7 -0.41 6.13 27.63
CA TYR A 7 -0.28 4.95 26.76
C TYR A 7 1.20 4.77 26.38
N PRO A 8 1.85 3.68 26.80
CA PRO A 8 3.18 3.36 26.29
C PRO A 8 3.07 3.03 24.80
N GLY A 9 3.92 3.67 24.00
CA GLY A 9 4.07 3.41 22.59
C GLY A 9 4.60 2.01 22.36
N ASP A 10 3.69 1.06 22.18
CA ASP A 10 3.96 -0.21 21.52
C ASP A 10 3.60 0.01 20.04
N TRP A 11 4.61 0.36 19.27
CA TRP A 11 4.53 0.27 17.82
C TRP A 11 4.52 -1.21 17.53
N ASP A 12 3.33 -1.79 17.36
CA ASP A 12 3.18 -3.12 16.81
C ASP A 12 3.72 -3.07 15.38
N GLN A 13 5.04 -3.32 15.27
CA GLN A 13 5.80 -3.36 14.04
C GLN A 13 5.43 -4.57 13.19
N ASP A 14 4.63 -5.50 13.73
CA ASP A 14 4.36 -6.81 13.14
C ASP A 14 3.32 -6.77 12.01
N ALA A 15 2.67 -5.64 11.74
CA ALA A 15 1.75 -5.50 10.61
C ALA A 15 2.41 -5.02 9.30
N LEU A 16 3.71 -4.72 9.29
CA LEU A 16 4.46 -4.41 8.06
C LEU A 16 5.49 -5.49 7.70
N PHE A 17 5.64 -6.52 8.54
CA PHE A 17 6.47 -7.67 8.23
C PHE A 17 5.66 -8.74 7.50
N TYR A 18 5.36 -8.51 6.23
CA TYR A 18 5.40 -9.65 5.33
C TYR A 18 6.84 -10.12 5.29
N GLY A 19 7.09 -11.23 5.99
CA GLY A 19 8.38 -11.89 6.00
C GLY A 19 8.82 -12.13 4.56
N VAL A 20 9.74 -11.29 4.09
CA VAL A 20 10.57 -11.60 2.94
C VAL A 20 11.27 -12.92 3.32
N PRO A 21 11.02 -14.06 2.65
CA PRO A 21 11.90 -15.18 2.80
C PRO A 21 13.28 -14.70 2.37
N THR A 22 14.22 -14.65 3.30
CA THR A 22 15.63 -14.39 3.02
C THR A 22 16.03 -15.33 1.89
N PRO A 23 16.48 -14.84 0.72
CA PRO A 23 17.06 -15.73 -0.26
C PRO A 23 18.26 -16.40 0.41
N ALA A 24 18.23 -17.73 0.51
CA ALA A 24 19.39 -18.48 0.94
C ALA A 24 20.55 -18.08 0.02
N SER A 25 21.62 -17.56 0.63
CA SER A 25 22.88 -17.27 -0.04
C SER A 25 23.39 -18.56 -0.69
N GLY A 26 23.12 -18.72 -1.97
CA GLY A 26 23.79 -19.70 -2.82
C GLY A 26 25.18 -19.15 -3.18
N PRO A 27 26.24 -19.96 -3.09
CA PRO A 27 27.55 -19.55 -3.57
C PRO A 27 27.61 -19.61 -5.11
N ASP A 28 28.31 -18.61 -5.64
CA ASP A 28 29.02 -18.56 -6.93
C ASP A 28 28.22 -18.60 -8.23
N GLU A 29 28.02 -17.38 -8.76
CA GLU A 29 27.91 -17.07 -10.18
C GLU A 29 29.22 -17.43 -10.91
N PRO A 30 29.13 -17.95 -12.15
CA PRO A 30 30.07 -17.50 -13.16
C PRO A 30 29.35 -16.96 -14.40
N THR A 31 29.61 -15.69 -14.66
CA THR A 31 29.97 -15.10 -15.97
C THR A 31 29.18 -15.59 -17.18
N ARG A 32 28.26 -14.72 -17.58
CA ARG A 32 27.58 -14.59 -18.88
C ARG A 32 28.54 -14.77 -20.07
N ALA A 33 28.25 -15.73 -20.95
CA ALA A 33 28.71 -15.75 -22.33
C ALA A 33 27.48 -15.66 -23.26
N ALA A 34 27.42 -14.57 -24.02
CA ALA A 34 26.43 -14.34 -25.06
C ALA A 34 26.69 -15.26 -26.26
N ALA A 35 25.63 -15.83 -26.84
CA ALA A 35 25.64 -16.52 -28.13
C ALA A 35 24.52 -15.97 -29.03
N PRO A 36 24.70 -15.99 -30.37
CA PRO A 36 24.05 -15.07 -31.30
C PRO A 36 22.63 -15.48 -31.70
N SER A 37 21.82 -14.44 -31.94
CA SER A 37 20.50 -14.48 -32.55
C SER A 37 20.53 -15.19 -33.90
N GLY A 38 19.78 -16.29 -34.01
CA GLY A 38 19.43 -16.88 -35.30
C GLY A 38 18.30 -16.09 -35.95
N ASP A 39 18.57 -15.60 -37.15
CA ASP A 39 17.59 -15.04 -38.09
C ASP A 39 16.42 -16.00 -38.28
N ARG A 40 15.25 -15.62 -37.77
CA ARG A 40 13.98 -16.21 -38.18
C ARG A 40 13.05 -15.05 -38.58
N PRO A 41 12.72 -14.89 -39.87
CA PRO A 41 11.75 -13.88 -40.28
C PRO A 41 10.38 -14.21 -39.65
N PRO A 42 9.67 -13.21 -39.10
CA PRO A 42 8.32 -13.43 -38.58
C PRO A 42 7.37 -13.78 -39.73
N PRO A 43 6.35 -14.63 -39.49
CA PRO A 43 5.28 -14.84 -40.45
C PRO A 43 4.54 -13.51 -40.70
N SER A 44 4.46 -13.10 -41.96
CA SER A 44 3.60 -12.01 -42.40
C SER A 44 2.14 -12.42 -42.18
N PHE A 45 1.54 -11.92 -41.11
CA PHE A 45 0.09 -11.96 -40.96
C PHE A 45 -0.51 -10.78 -41.73
N ASP A 46 -1.15 -11.08 -42.86
CA ASP A 46 -2.07 -10.16 -43.52
C ASP A 46 -3.23 -9.85 -42.57
N VAL A 47 -3.09 -8.77 -41.78
CA VAL A 47 -4.20 -8.21 -41.01
C VAL A 47 -5.10 -7.48 -42.01
N ARG A 48 -6.06 -8.23 -42.56
CA ARG A 48 -7.25 -7.65 -43.20
C ARG A 48 -7.96 -6.75 -42.17
N PRO A 49 -8.19 -5.46 -42.45
CA PRO A 49 -9.01 -4.64 -41.57
C PRO A 49 -10.44 -5.20 -41.58
N ALA A 50 -10.85 -5.76 -40.45
CA ALA A 50 -12.24 -6.09 -40.20
C ALA A 50 -13.02 -4.77 -40.13
N ALA A 51 -13.87 -4.54 -41.13
CA ALA A 51 -14.84 -3.45 -41.12
C ALA A 51 -15.69 -3.58 -39.84
N SER A 52 -15.68 -2.52 -39.02
CA SER A 52 -16.59 -2.39 -37.87
C SER A 52 -18.04 -2.48 -38.37
N PRO A 53 -18.85 -3.43 -37.89
CA PRO A 53 -20.29 -3.37 -38.10
C PRO A 53 -20.83 -2.20 -37.28
N GLY A 54 -21.56 -1.31 -37.96
CA GLY A 54 -22.09 -0.07 -37.41
C GLY A 54 -22.81 -0.27 -36.08
N GLY A 55 -22.40 0.51 -35.09
CA GLY A 55 -23.17 0.70 -33.87
C GLY A 55 -24.56 1.28 -34.20
N PRO A 56 -25.59 0.93 -33.40
CA PRO A 56 -26.94 1.45 -33.61
C PRO A 56 -26.96 2.98 -33.49
N PRO A 57 -27.79 3.68 -34.27
CA PRO A 57 -27.93 5.13 -34.15
C PRO A 57 -28.40 5.50 -32.73
N PRO A 58 -27.99 6.67 -32.22
CA PRO A 58 -28.46 7.16 -30.92
C PRO A 58 -30.00 7.27 -30.94
N PRO A 59 -30.67 7.00 -29.81
CA PRO A 59 -32.11 7.18 -29.72
C PRO A 59 -32.44 8.65 -30.00
N LEU A 60 -33.30 8.86 -31.00
CA LEU A 60 -33.95 10.14 -31.24
C LEU A 60 -34.65 10.56 -29.94
N PHE A 61 -34.26 11.72 -29.40
CA PHE A 61 -34.94 12.41 -28.33
C PHE A 61 -36.42 12.52 -28.70
N ARG A 62 -37.24 11.69 -28.07
CA ARG A 62 -38.69 11.80 -28.15
C ARG A 62 -39.11 13.02 -27.35
N ASP A 63 -39.95 13.81 -28.00
CA ASP A 63 -40.68 14.95 -27.46
C ASP A 63 -41.14 14.71 -26.02
N ARG A 64 -40.71 15.62 -25.14
CA ARG A 64 -41.19 15.76 -23.77
C ARG A 64 -42.58 16.41 -23.84
N PRO A 65 -43.67 15.73 -23.41
CA PRO A 65 -44.97 16.37 -23.33
C PRO A 65 -44.94 17.45 -22.25
N ASP A 66 -45.52 18.61 -22.57
CA ASP A 66 -45.81 19.70 -21.64
C ASP A 66 -46.48 19.16 -20.37
N ALA A 67 -45.82 19.38 -19.22
CA ALA A 67 -46.41 19.15 -17.92
C ALA A 67 -47.30 20.36 -17.55
N PRO A 68 -48.52 20.14 -17.03
CA PRO A 68 -49.41 21.21 -16.59
C PRO A 68 -48.86 21.94 -15.34
N PRO A 69 -49.25 23.21 -15.11
CA PRO A 69 -48.84 23.97 -13.94
C PRO A 69 -49.52 23.41 -12.69
N GLY A 70 -48.73 22.82 -11.79
CA GLY A 70 -49.17 22.29 -10.50
C GLY A 70 -48.53 23.05 -9.35
N ASP A 71 -49.38 23.79 -8.65
CA ASP A 71 -49.34 24.30 -7.27
C ASP A 71 -48.00 24.39 -6.52
N GLU A 72 -47.67 25.64 -6.23
CA GLU A 72 -46.63 26.17 -5.36
C GLU A 72 -46.82 25.71 -3.90
N PRO A 73 -45.87 24.99 -3.27
CA PRO A 73 -45.88 24.83 -1.83
C PRO A 73 -45.34 26.10 -1.16
N THR A 74 -46.24 26.78 -0.46
CA THR A 74 -45.97 27.99 0.33
C THR A 74 -44.78 27.78 1.28
N ARG A 75 -43.72 28.54 1.03
CA ARG A 75 -42.52 28.64 1.87
C ARG A 75 -42.90 29.36 3.18
N GLN A 76 -43.19 28.59 4.23
CA GLN A 76 -43.30 29.14 5.60
C GLN A 76 -41.90 29.54 6.08
N VAL A 77 -41.66 30.84 6.11
CA VAL A 77 -40.53 31.48 6.79
C VAL A 77 -40.95 31.66 8.26
N PRO A 78 -40.26 31.06 9.25
CA PRO A 78 -40.43 31.51 10.63
C PRO A 78 -39.73 32.86 10.80
N SER A 79 -40.55 33.88 11.02
CA SER A 79 -40.13 35.23 11.38
C SER A 79 -39.37 35.22 12.71
N SER A 80 -38.18 35.81 12.68
CA SER A 80 -37.53 36.44 13.82
C SER A 80 -38.40 37.62 14.26
N ASP A 81 -38.84 37.63 15.52
CA ASP A 81 -38.99 38.84 16.36
C ASP A 81 -39.74 38.49 17.64
N ALA A 82 -39.03 38.40 18.77
CA ALA A 82 -39.63 38.49 20.10
C ALA A 82 -38.59 38.47 21.24
N PHE A 83 -38.31 39.67 21.76
CA PHE A 83 -38.11 40.00 23.17
C PHE A 83 -36.75 39.75 23.84
N PHE A 84 -36.02 40.87 23.91
CA PHE A 84 -35.19 41.29 25.04
C PHE A 84 -35.77 40.91 26.40
N ASP A 85 -34.92 40.38 27.28
CA ASP A 85 -35.09 40.51 28.72
C ASP A 85 -33.74 40.89 29.36
N PRO A 86 -33.52 42.18 29.68
CA PRO A 86 -32.45 42.61 30.54
C PRO A 86 -32.97 42.73 31.97
N THR A 87 -32.11 42.45 32.95
CA THR A 87 -32.24 42.76 34.39
C THR A 87 -32.35 41.54 35.30
N THR A 88 -31.21 41.07 35.79
CA THR A 88 -31.10 40.76 37.22
C THR A 88 -29.67 41.03 37.69
N MET A 89 -29.42 42.26 38.12
CA MET A 89 -28.32 42.53 39.04
C MET A 89 -28.77 42.11 40.44
N ALA A 90 -27.96 41.31 41.13
CA ALA A 90 -27.96 41.24 42.58
C ALA A 90 -26.51 41.11 43.07
N LEU A 91 -26.02 42.22 43.65
CA LEU A 91 -24.73 42.36 44.31
C LEU A 91 -24.78 41.77 45.73
N SER A 92 -23.70 41.06 46.08
CA SER A 92 -22.97 41.10 47.38
C SER A 92 -23.59 40.56 48.69
N GLY A 93 -22.89 39.59 49.29
CA GLY A 93 -22.90 39.29 50.74
C GLY A 93 -21.78 38.28 51.13
N PRO A 94 -21.00 38.48 52.22
CA PRO A 94 -19.71 37.81 52.45
C PRO A 94 -19.73 36.62 53.43
N ALA A 95 -18.68 35.78 53.30
CA ALA A 95 -17.99 34.93 54.30
C ALA A 95 -18.77 33.92 55.17
N ALA A 96 -18.45 32.63 54.99
CA ALA A 96 -18.34 31.62 56.05
C ALA A 96 -17.36 30.50 55.66
N PRO A 97 -16.51 29.98 56.58
CA PRO A 97 -15.53 28.94 56.30
C PRO A 97 -16.10 27.53 56.50
N GLU A 98 -15.34 26.53 56.05
CA GLU A 98 -15.39 25.10 56.45
C GLU A 98 -16.71 24.34 56.25
N GLN A 99 -16.67 23.32 55.39
CA GLN A 99 -16.63 21.93 55.88
C GLN A 99 -15.87 21.04 54.89
N LEU A 100 -14.71 20.55 55.33
CA LEU A 100 -14.02 19.40 54.75
C LEU A 100 -14.96 18.19 54.83
N GLN A 101 -15.50 17.75 53.69
CA GLN A 101 -16.16 16.45 53.65
C GLN A 101 -15.09 15.34 53.70
N PRO A 102 -15.25 14.34 54.58
CA PRO A 102 -14.30 13.24 54.69
C PRO A 102 -14.32 12.37 53.44
N ILE A 103 -13.13 12.14 52.89
CA ILE A 103 -12.85 11.20 51.82
C ILE A 103 -13.26 9.80 52.28
N PRO A 104 -14.15 9.08 51.55
CA PRO A 104 -14.40 7.68 51.85
C PRO A 104 -13.14 6.87 51.54
N THR A 105 -12.43 6.47 52.59
CA THR A 105 -11.39 5.44 52.54
C THR A 105 -12.05 4.09 52.75
N GLY A 106 -11.81 3.15 51.82
CA GLY A 106 -12.00 1.72 52.09
C GLY A 106 -12.72 0.92 51.01
N GLN A 107 -11.98 0.46 50.00
CA GLN A 107 -12.25 -0.85 49.42
C GLN A 107 -10.96 -1.67 49.33
N SER A 108 -10.92 -2.70 50.16
CA SER A 108 -9.83 -3.62 50.37
C SER A 108 -9.80 -4.70 49.29
N HIS A 109 -8.99 -4.52 48.26
CA HIS A 109 -8.67 -5.60 47.32
C HIS A 109 -7.61 -6.55 47.92
N ARG A 110 -7.98 -7.30 48.95
CA ARG A 110 -7.21 -8.47 49.43
C ARG A 110 -7.61 -9.73 48.67
N LYS A 111 -7.35 -9.84 47.36
CA LYS A 111 -7.31 -11.13 46.63
C LYS A 111 -6.52 -11.01 45.32
N LEU A 112 -5.20 -10.81 45.40
CA LEU A 112 -4.34 -10.92 44.21
C LEU A 112 -2.89 -11.36 44.49
N PRO A 113 -2.64 -12.51 45.16
CA PRO A 113 -1.34 -13.18 45.03
C PRO A 113 -1.39 -14.53 44.30
N LEU A 114 -2.55 -14.95 43.74
CA LEU A 114 -2.68 -16.27 43.11
C LEU A 114 -2.48 -16.30 41.58
N ILE A 115 -2.65 -15.19 40.88
CA ILE A 115 -2.57 -15.16 39.40
C ILE A 115 -1.11 -15.08 38.91
N VAL A 116 -0.22 -14.41 39.66
CA VAL A 116 1.20 -14.29 39.30
C VAL A 116 1.95 -15.62 39.46
N ALA A 117 1.55 -16.46 40.44
CA ALA A 117 2.17 -17.77 40.64
C ALA A 117 1.83 -18.79 39.53
N ALA A 118 0.61 -18.73 38.97
CA ALA A 118 0.19 -19.64 37.89
C ALA A 118 0.92 -19.36 36.56
N LEU A 119 1.19 -18.10 36.24
CA LEU A 119 1.93 -17.70 35.04
C LEU A 119 3.41 -18.10 35.10
N ALA A 120 4.04 -18.04 36.29
CA ALA A 120 5.43 -18.47 36.46
C ALA A 120 5.61 -19.99 36.30
N VAL A 121 4.65 -20.81 36.76
CA VAL A 121 4.71 -22.27 36.59
C VAL A 121 4.51 -22.67 35.13
N LEU A 122 3.65 -21.97 34.38
CA LEU A 122 3.39 -22.27 32.98
C LEU A 122 4.59 -21.95 32.06
N LEU A 123 5.34 -20.88 32.38
CA LEU A 123 6.57 -20.52 31.65
C LEU A 123 7.72 -21.52 31.89
N ILE A 124 7.83 -22.08 33.12
CA ILE A 124 8.86 -23.09 33.42
C ILE A 124 8.51 -24.44 32.77
N ALA A 125 7.22 -24.81 32.70
CA ALA A 125 6.79 -26.03 32.02
C ALA A 125 6.98 -25.98 30.50
N GLY A 126 6.77 -24.81 29.86
CA GLY A 126 6.99 -24.61 28.43
C GLY A 126 8.46 -24.72 27.99
N ALA A 127 9.39 -24.22 28.82
CA ALA A 127 10.83 -24.28 28.53
C ALA A 127 11.40 -25.72 28.54
N ILE A 128 10.82 -26.63 29.33
CA ILE A 128 11.26 -28.04 29.40
C ILE A 128 10.67 -28.86 28.24
N GLY A 129 9.47 -28.53 27.77
CA GLY A 129 8.83 -29.21 26.63
C GLY A 129 9.49 -28.93 25.26
N GLY A 130 9.97 -27.70 25.05
CA GLY A 130 10.59 -27.28 23.79
C GLY A 130 11.91 -27.98 23.45
N VAL A 131 12.72 -28.33 24.47
CA VAL A 131 14.06 -28.93 24.27
C VAL A 131 13.98 -30.43 23.91
N VAL A 132 12.91 -31.12 24.30
CA VAL A 132 12.76 -32.56 24.00
C VAL A 132 12.20 -32.80 22.60
N LEU A 133 11.37 -31.90 22.06
CA LEU A 133 10.80 -32.05 20.72
C LEU A 133 11.78 -31.70 19.58
N MET A 134 12.83 -30.94 19.86
CA MET A 134 13.81 -30.52 18.85
C MET A 134 14.94 -31.55 18.63
N ARG A 135 14.94 -32.67 19.37
CA ARG A 135 15.93 -33.76 19.26
C ARG A 135 15.44 -35.02 18.54
N SER A 136 14.17 -35.08 18.13
CA SER A 136 13.58 -36.26 17.49
C SER A 136 13.55 -36.21 15.96
N SER A 137 13.98 -35.11 15.33
CA SER A 137 13.89 -34.95 13.86
C SER A 137 15.09 -35.50 13.07
N ASP A 138 16.17 -35.95 13.73
CA ASP A 138 17.38 -36.46 13.05
C ASP A 138 17.40 -37.99 12.83
N ARG A 139 16.27 -38.68 13.04
CA ARG A 139 16.18 -40.14 12.79
C ARG A 139 15.01 -40.47 11.89
N ASN A 140 15.13 -40.18 10.60
CA ASN A 140 14.40 -40.89 9.53
C ASN A 140 15.16 -40.71 8.21
N GLY A 141 16.28 -41.41 8.09
CA GLY A 141 16.87 -41.72 6.79
C GLY A 141 16.26 -43.01 6.25
N ALA A 142 15.73 -42.99 5.03
CA ALA A 142 15.91 -43.99 3.96
C ALA A 142 14.76 -43.91 2.93
N SER A 143 15.08 -43.49 1.71
CA SER A 143 14.73 -44.14 0.42
C SER A 143 15.03 -43.13 -0.70
N GLY A 144 16.13 -43.37 -1.42
CA GLY A 144 16.62 -42.47 -2.48
C GLY A 144 15.99 -42.77 -3.85
N PRO A 145 16.24 -41.91 -4.85
CA PRO A 145 16.15 -42.27 -6.25
C PRO A 145 17.53 -42.61 -6.83
N VAL A 146 17.52 -43.64 -7.67
CA VAL A 146 18.62 -44.14 -8.49
C VAL A 146 19.08 -43.05 -9.46
N ILE A 147 20.39 -42.77 -9.47
CA ILE A 147 21.05 -41.88 -10.44
C ILE A 147 21.55 -42.75 -11.60
N GLU A 148 20.97 -42.59 -12.79
CA GLU A 148 21.54 -43.08 -14.04
C GLU A 148 22.77 -42.24 -14.44
N PRO A 149 23.89 -42.88 -14.86
CA PRO A 149 25.07 -42.15 -15.33
C PRO A 149 24.85 -41.62 -16.76
N MET A 150 24.87 -40.30 -16.92
CA MET A 150 24.92 -39.67 -18.25
C MET A 150 26.36 -39.69 -18.83
N PRO A 151 26.52 -39.85 -20.16
CA PRO A 151 27.83 -39.94 -20.81
C PRO A 151 28.55 -38.59 -20.89
N LEU A 152 29.86 -38.66 -20.67
CA LEU A 152 30.85 -37.60 -20.81
C LEU A 152 31.03 -37.23 -22.30
N VAL A 153 30.63 -36.02 -22.70
CA VAL A 153 30.92 -35.47 -24.03
C VAL A 153 32.18 -34.60 -23.97
N THR A 154 33.29 -35.19 -24.41
CA THR A 154 34.56 -34.52 -24.68
C THR A 154 34.43 -33.71 -25.97
N SER A 155 34.60 -32.39 -25.91
CA SER A 155 34.71 -31.53 -27.10
C SER A 155 36.17 -31.20 -27.35
N THR A 156 36.68 -31.68 -28.48
CA THR A 156 38.03 -31.44 -29.02
C THR A 156 38.06 -30.11 -29.76
N GLU A 157 38.85 -29.16 -29.26
CA GLU A 157 39.11 -27.87 -29.91
C GLU A 157 40.09 -28.08 -31.07
N THR A 158 39.68 -27.76 -32.30
CA THR A 158 40.56 -27.80 -33.48
C THR A 158 40.80 -26.37 -33.95
N VAL A 159 42.01 -25.88 -33.70
CA VAL A 159 42.53 -24.62 -34.22
C VAL A 159 42.83 -24.80 -35.71
N THR A 160 42.27 -23.93 -36.56
CA THR A 160 42.69 -23.77 -37.96
C THR A 160 42.89 -22.30 -38.26
N THR A 161 44.15 -21.95 -38.47
CA THR A 161 44.63 -20.69 -39.05
C THR A 161 44.72 -20.84 -40.57
N ASP A 162 44.19 -19.87 -41.34
CA ASP A 162 44.84 -19.39 -42.58
C ASP A 162 44.25 -18.04 -43.05
N PRO A 163 44.99 -17.21 -43.84
CA PRO A 163 44.79 -15.76 -43.95
C PRO A 163 44.30 -15.23 -45.33
N THR A 164 43.88 -13.94 -45.34
CA THR A 164 43.97 -12.95 -46.46
C THR A 164 42.98 -13.10 -47.65
N PRO A 165 42.59 -12.06 -48.47
CA PRO A 165 42.86 -10.60 -48.47
C PRO A 165 41.63 -9.64 -48.49
N THR A 166 41.90 -8.37 -48.18
CA THR A 166 41.46 -7.11 -48.82
C THR A 166 40.36 -7.14 -49.89
N GLU A 167 39.27 -6.39 -49.65
CA GLU A 167 38.72 -5.41 -50.61
C GLU A 167 38.08 -4.23 -49.85
N THR A 168 38.39 -3.01 -50.31
CA THR A 168 37.86 -1.74 -49.80
C THR A 168 36.73 -1.28 -50.71
N PRO A 169 35.45 -1.30 -50.28
CA PRO A 169 34.40 -0.59 -51.01
C PRO A 169 34.33 0.88 -50.59
N THR A 170 34.43 1.75 -51.59
CA THR A 170 34.15 3.19 -51.54
C THR A 170 32.73 3.45 -51.02
N PRO A 171 32.51 4.30 -49.99
CA PRO A 171 31.16 4.64 -49.56
C PRO A 171 30.54 5.66 -50.53
N THR A 172 29.50 5.22 -51.26
CA THR A 172 28.56 6.10 -51.95
C THR A 172 27.74 6.87 -50.91
N PRO A 173 27.64 8.21 -50.97
CA PRO A 173 26.75 8.97 -50.10
C PRO A 173 25.30 8.62 -50.47
N SER A 174 24.67 7.80 -49.63
CA SER A 174 23.24 7.56 -49.69
C SER A 174 22.51 8.65 -48.92
N ASP A 175 21.92 9.59 -49.66
CA ASP A 175 20.89 10.51 -49.16
C ASP A 175 19.59 9.74 -48.90
N TYR A 176 19.55 8.95 -47.83
CA TYR A 176 18.28 8.51 -47.25
C TYR A 176 17.93 9.45 -46.10
N PRO A 177 16.68 9.92 -46.00
CA PRO A 177 16.23 10.64 -44.82
C PRO A 177 16.41 9.71 -43.62
N SER A 178 17.36 10.06 -42.76
CA SER A 178 17.57 9.41 -41.47
C SER A 178 16.29 9.62 -40.67
N THR A 179 15.43 8.61 -40.63
CA THR A 179 14.26 8.58 -39.77
C THR A 179 14.75 8.77 -38.34
N GLU A 180 14.51 9.96 -37.80
CA GLU A 180 14.85 10.32 -36.43
C GLU A 180 14.19 9.29 -35.51
N ALA A 181 15.02 8.48 -34.87
CA ALA A 181 14.53 7.45 -33.96
C ALA A 181 13.88 8.15 -32.78
N THR A 182 12.54 8.15 -32.73
CA THR A 182 11.80 8.63 -31.57
C THR A 182 12.19 7.77 -30.38
N ALA A 183 12.93 8.34 -29.44
CA ALA A 183 13.31 7.66 -28.21
C ALA A 183 12.03 7.22 -27.49
N THR A 184 11.83 5.91 -27.37
CA THR A 184 10.73 5.35 -26.58
C THR A 184 11.17 5.39 -25.12
N THR A 185 10.56 6.26 -24.32
CA THR A 185 10.79 6.34 -22.88
C THR A 185 10.39 5.04 -22.19
N ASP A 186 11.15 4.61 -21.18
CA ASP A 186 10.83 3.44 -20.36
C ASP A 186 9.54 3.70 -19.55
N PRO A 187 8.49 2.87 -19.70
CA PRO A 187 7.25 2.99 -18.93
C PRO A 187 7.46 3.04 -17.41
N GLN A 188 8.49 2.37 -16.88
CA GLN A 188 8.76 2.37 -15.43
C GLN A 188 9.35 3.69 -14.93
N GLU A 189 10.12 4.38 -15.78
CA GLU A 189 10.65 5.70 -15.49
C GLU A 189 9.55 6.77 -15.58
N GLU A 190 8.67 6.66 -16.59
CA GLU A 190 7.49 7.52 -16.71
C GLU A 190 6.55 7.38 -15.50
N ALA A 191 6.26 6.14 -15.08
CA ALA A 191 5.43 5.91 -13.91
C ALA A 191 6.07 6.44 -12.61
N LEU A 192 7.40 6.36 -12.49
CA LEU A 192 8.11 6.94 -11.35
C LEU A 192 7.98 8.47 -11.35
N ALA A 193 8.18 9.11 -12.49
CA ALA A 193 8.04 10.56 -12.62
C ALA A 193 6.62 11.02 -12.24
N GLU A 194 5.59 10.28 -12.65
CA GLU A 194 4.20 10.57 -12.30
C GLU A 194 3.92 10.35 -10.80
N LEU A 195 4.44 9.28 -10.19
CA LEU A 195 4.32 9.06 -8.74
C LEU A 195 4.92 10.24 -7.94
N GLU A 196 6.07 10.76 -8.37
CA GLU A 196 6.68 11.94 -7.75
C GLU A 196 5.83 13.19 -7.94
N ALA A 197 5.30 13.43 -9.15
CA ALA A 197 4.46 14.59 -9.43
C ALA A 197 3.18 14.58 -8.59
N VAL A 198 2.50 13.43 -8.51
CA VAL A 198 1.30 13.24 -7.66
C VAL A 198 1.65 13.48 -6.19
N ARG A 199 2.78 12.93 -5.72
CA ARG A 199 3.25 13.12 -4.35
C ARG A 199 3.49 14.60 -4.03
N GLU A 200 4.15 15.34 -4.91
CA GLU A 200 4.41 16.76 -4.73
C GLU A 200 3.11 17.57 -4.64
N GLN A 201 2.14 17.26 -5.51
CA GLN A 201 0.81 17.88 -5.48
C GLN A 201 0.10 17.59 -4.15
N ASP A 202 0.06 16.33 -3.73
CA ASP A 202 -0.64 15.93 -2.51
C ASP A 202 0.03 16.46 -1.24
N LEU A 203 1.37 16.47 -1.21
CA LEU A 203 2.16 17.05 -0.12
C LEU A 203 1.78 18.51 0.15
N ALA A 204 1.43 19.28 -0.88
CA ALA A 204 1.01 20.67 -0.73
C ALA A 204 -0.38 20.84 -0.09
N THR A 205 -1.18 19.76 -0.03
CA THR A 205 -2.57 19.79 0.47
C THR A 205 -2.75 19.24 1.88
N VAL A 206 -1.74 18.54 2.41
CA VAL A 206 -1.84 17.82 3.68
C VAL A 206 -1.03 18.51 4.78
N THR A 207 -1.59 18.59 5.98
CA THR A 207 -0.85 19.01 7.18
C THR A 207 -0.29 17.79 7.92
N PHE A 208 0.69 17.97 8.80
CA PHE A 208 1.30 16.85 9.52
C PHE A 208 1.15 17.02 11.03
N ASP A 209 -0.05 17.33 11.51
CA ASP A 209 -0.29 17.71 12.91
C ASP A 209 -0.66 16.53 13.81
N GLY A 210 -0.40 15.31 13.35
CA GLY A 210 -0.72 14.08 14.06
C GLY A 210 -2.16 13.62 13.88
N GLN A 211 -2.88 14.14 12.86
CA GLN A 211 -4.22 13.71 12.55
C GLN A 211 -4.26 12.22 12.16
N LEU A 212 -5.40 11.60 12.42
CA LEU A 212 -5.65 10.21 12.04
C LEU A 212 -6.00 10.11 10.56
N VAL A 213 -5.46 9.09 9.90
CA VAL A 213 -5.68 8.77 8.50
C VAL A 213 -5.87 7.27 8.32
N ALA A 214 -6.53 6.85 7.23
CA ALA A 214 -6.61 5.45 6.84
C ALA A 214 -5.48 5.15 5.84
N GLN A 215 -4.53 4.28 6.19
CA GLN A 215 -3.53 3.79 5.26
C GLN A 215 -4.14 2.65 4.45
N ILE A 216 -4.33 2.84 3.14
CA ILE A 216 -5.05 1.88 2.28
C ILE A 216 -4.16 1.14 1.26
N ALA A 217 -2.92 1.58 1.09
CA ALA A 217 -1.89 0.82 0.37
C ALA A 217 -0.49 1.26 0.82
N SER A 218 0.48 0.34 0.76
CA SER A 218 1.89 0.62 1.05
C SER A 218 2.79 -0.34 0.28
N LYS A 219 3.49 0.15 -0.74
CA LYS A 219 4.32 -0.67 -1.64
C LYS A 219 5.62 0.04 -2.01
N TYR A 220 6.66 -0.70 -2.39
CA TYR A 220 7.86 -0.16 -3.03
C TYR A 220 8.16 -0.99 -4.29
N PRO A 221 8.88 -0.46 -5.28
CA PRO A 221 9.14 -1.19 -6.52
C PRO A 221 9.93 -2.48 -6.27
N GLY A 222 9.43 -3.60 -6.76
CA GLY A 222 9.98 -4.93 -6.52
C GLY A 222 9.44 -5.64 -5.27
N ILE A 223 8.53 -5.03 -4.48
CA ILE A 223 7.88 -5.74 -3.37
C ILE A 223 7.00 -6.87 -3.91
N SER A 224 7.08 -8.03 -3.29
CA SER A 224 6.17 -9.15 -3.53
C SER A 224 5.04 -9.16 -2.49
N ASP A 225 3.80 -9.14 -2.95
CA ASP A 225 2.59 -9.21 -2.11
C ASP A 225 1.74 -10.41 -2.55
N PRO A 226 1.73 -11.52 -1.80
CA PRO A 226 1.04 -12.74 -2.22
C PRO A 226 -0.49 -12.61 -2.22
N TYR A 227 -1.04 -11.55 -1.62
CA TYR A 227 -2.49 -11.32 -1.56
C TYR A 227 -2.99 -10.41 -2.69
N GLN A 228 -2.09 -9.86 -3.51
CA GLN A 228 -2.45 -8.97 -4.60
C GLN A 228 -1.70 -9.35 -5.87
N THR A 229 -2.35 -9.17 -7.02
CA THR A 229 -1.78 -9.50 -8.33
C THR A 229 -1.49 -8.21 -9.09
N ALA A 230 -0.26 -8.07 -9.58
CA ALA A 230 0.17 -6.98 -10.44
C ALA A 230 -0.43 -7.11 -11.85
N ALA A 231 -0.31 -6.08 -12.69
CA ALA A 231 -0.94 -6.07 -14.01
C ALA A 231 -0.39 -7.16 -14.96
N ASP A 232 0.83 -7.61 -14.73
CA ASP A 232 1.49 -8.69 -15.47
C ASP A 232 1.09 -10.10 -14.99
N GLY A 233 0.22 -10.20 -13.98
CA GLY A 233 -0.20 -11.47 -13.37
C GLY A 233 0.77 -11.99 -12.30
N SER A 234 1.88 -11.29 -12.03
CA SER A 234 2.79 -11.62 -10.93
C SER A 234 2.27 -11.10 -9.58
N HIS A 235 3.02 -11.39 -8.51
CA HIS A 235 2.80 -10.79 -7.19
C HIS A 235 3.80 -9.67 -6.89
N THR A 236 4.64 -9.30 -7.87
CA THR A 236 5.70 -8.30 -7.71
C THR A 236 5.27 -6.98 -8.33
N PHE A 237 5.24 -5.93 -7.52
CA PHE A 237 4.73 -4.63 -7.94
C PHE A 237 5.87 -3.75 -8.46
N GLN A 238 5.72 -3.20 -9.66
CA GLN A 238 6.63 -2.20 -10.24
C GLN A 238 6.04 -0.78 -10.08
N ASN A 239 6.76 0.25 -10.56
CA ASN A 239 6.29 1.65 -10.45
C ASN A 239 4.92 1.83 -11.14
N SER A 240 4.76 1.24 -12.33
CA SER A 240 3.49 1.32 -13.08
C SER A 240 2.33 0.69 -12.32
N ASP A 241 2.55 -0.44 -11.63
CA ASP A 241 1.51 -1.08 -10.83
C ASP A 241 1.16 -0.25 -9.60
N ILE A 242 2.17 0.33 -8.94
CA ILE A 242 1.96 1.18 -7.76
C ILE A 242 1.17 2.44 -8.13
N LEU A 243 1.48 3.05 -9.27
CA LEU A 243 0.77 4.22 -9.79
C LEU A 243 -0.68 3.87 -10.14
N ALA A 244 -0.90 2.80 -10.90
CA ALA A 244 -2.24 2.37 -11.28
C ALA A 244 -3.10 2.02 -10.05
N GLU A 245 -2.53 1.32 -9.07
CA GLU A 245 -3.21 0.99 -7.82
C GLU A 245 -3.59 2.26 -7.04
N HIS A 246 -2.68 3.22 -6.93
CA HIS A 246 -2.98 4.50 -6.28
C HIS A 246 -4.12 5.25 -7.00
N GLN A 247 -4.06 5.35 -8.33
CA GLN A 247 -5.09 6.02 -9.13
C GLN A 247 -6.46 5.35 -8.99
N ARG A 248 -6.48 4.00 -8.98
CA ARG A 248 -7.69 3.21 -8.74
C ARG A 248 -8.27 3.48 -7.36
N LEU A 249 -7.45 3.40 -6.30
CA LEU A 249 -7.88 3.68 -4.93
C LEU A 249 -8.39 5.12 -4.77
N ARG A 250 -7.74 6.10 -5.42
CA ARG A 250 -8.20 7.49 -5.44
C ARG A 250 -9.57 7.63 -6.11
N ALA A 251 -9.79 6.96 -7.23
CA ALA A 251 -11.06 7.00 -7.95
C ALA A 251 -12.20 6.29 -7.20
N GLU A 252 -11.91 5.18 -6.50
CA GLU A 252 -12.91 4.38 -5.79
C GLU A 252 -13.26 4.91 -4.39
N HIS A 253 -12.29 5.47 -3.68
CA HIS A 253 -12.43 5.84 -2.26
C HIS A 253 -12.29 7.35 -1.99
N GLY A 254 -11.88 8.13 -2.98
CA GLY A 254 -11.68 9.57 -2.83
C GLY A 254 -12.96 10.36 -3.01
N ASP A 255 -13.26 11.24 -2.06
CA ASP A 255 -14.28 12.29 -2.19
C ASP A 255 -13.82 13.59 -1.52
N ALA A 256 -14.67 14.63 -1.53
CA ALA A 256 -14.32 15.94 -0.98
C ALA A 256 -14.13 15.95 0.55
N GLY A 257 -14.76 15.03 1.28
CA GLY A 257 -14.58 14.86 2.73
C GLY A 257 -13.48 13.86 3.08
N HIS A 258 -13.17 12.95 2.16
CA HIS A 258 -12.16 11.90 2.33
C HIS A 258 -11.18 11.85 1.14
N PRO A 259 -10.34 12.89 0.93
CA PRO A 259 -9.38 12.87 -0.16
C PRO A 259 -8.37 11.73 0.01
N VAL A 260 -8.06 11.07 -1.10
CA VAL A 260 -7.01 10.04 -1.18
C VAL A 260 -5.73 10.68 -1.69
N ILE A 261 -4.66 10.53 -0.91
CA ILE A 261 -3.35 11.12 -1.17
C ILE A 261 -2.25 10.06 -1.24
N LEU A 262 -1.15 10.39 -1.91
CA LEU A 262 0.05 9.60 -2.03
C LEU A 262 1.22 10.30 -1.35
N LEU A 263 1.90 9.61 -0.44
CA LEU A 263 3.11 10.08 0.23
C LEU A 263 4.21 9.02 0.14
N LYS A 264 5.46 9.42 0.39
CA LYS A 264 6.51 8.46 0.73
C LYS A 264 6.58 8.25 2.23
N SER A 265 7.01 7.06 2.66
CA SER A 265 7.31 6.79 4.08
C SER A 265 8.41 7.69 4.67
N THR A 266 9.13 8.42 3.82
CA THR A 266 10.13 9.43 4.20
C THR A 266 9.56 10.84 4.38
N ASP A 267 8.28 11.08 4.08
CA ASP A 267 7.66 12.40 4.21
C ASP A 267 7.09 12.69 5.59
N TYR A 268 6.90 11.66 6.40
CA TYR A 268 6.24 11.76 7.69
C TYR A 268 6.91 10.87 8.75
N GLY A 269 6.57 11.13 10.01
CA GLY A 269 6.98 10.30 11.14
C GLY A 269 8.49 10.02 11.18
N LYS A 270 8.88 8.74 11.31
CA LYS A 270 10.27 8.32 11.50
C LYS A 270 11.06 8.13 10.20
N ARG A 271 10.53 8.57 9.06
CA ARG A 271 11.19 8.48 7.74
C ARG A 271 11.68 7.07 7.37
N GLN A 272 10.78 6.10 7.41
CA GLN A 272 11.14 4.68 7.29
C GLN A 272 11.60 4.31 5.87
N LEU A 273 12.57 3.40 5.79
CA LEU A 273 13.00 2.73 4.56
C LEU A 273 12.87 1.22 4.76
N ILE A 274 12.44 0.51 3.72
CA ILE A 274 12.40 -0.95 3.66
C ILE A 274 13.32 -1.40 2.53
N ALA A 275 14.24 -2.32 2.81
CA ALA A 275 15.27 -2.73 1.86
C ALA A 275 16.07 -1.54 1.25
N GLY A 276 16.26 -0.46 2.03
CA GLY A 276 16.93 0.76 1.59
C GLY A 276 16.08 1.69 0.72
N GLN A 277 14.80 1.38 0.48
CA GLN A 277 13.90 2.18 -0.36
C GLN A 277 12.73 2.77 0.44
N PRO A 278 12.23 3.96 0.08
CA PRO A 278 10.99 4.47 0.65
C PRO A 278 9.79 3.67 0.12
N LEU A 279 8.76 3.54 0.94
CA LEU A 279 7.46 3.04 0.53
C LEU A 279 6.66 4.18 -0.10
N TRP A 280 5.95 3.89 -1.18
CA TRP A 280 4.81 4.65 -1.65
C TRP A 280 3.59 4.25 -0.84
N VAL A 281 2.98 5.21 -0.15
CA VAL A 281 1.90 4.97 0.80
C VAL A 281 0.70 5.79 0.41
N THR A 282 -0.43 5.12 0.18
CA THR A 282 -1.71 5.76 -0.13
C THR A 282 -2.52 5.89 1.14
N PHE A 283 -2.94 7.12 1.44
CA PHE A 283 -3.76 7.45 2.60
C PHE A 283 -5.10 8.01 2.19
N VAL A 284 -6.11 7.77 3.01
CA VAL A 284 -7.34 8.55 3.05
C VAL A 284 -7.25 9.51 4.22
N VAL A 285 -7.32 10.80 3.91
CA VAL A 285 -7.36 11.88 4.90
C VAL A 285 -8.81 12.24 5.15
N GLY A 286 -9.15 12.65 6.37
CA GLY A 286 -10.50 13.11 6.71
C GLY A 286 -10.59 13.46 8.19
N ASP A 287 -11.79 13.85 8.62
CA ASP A 287 -12.07 14.19 10.01
C ASP A 287 -12.29 12.92 10.85
N PHE A 288 -11.22 12.14 11.04
CA PHE A 288 -11.25 10.94 11.88
C PHE A 288 -10.94 11.30 13.35
N PRO A 289 -11.92 11.32 14.27
CA PRO A 289 -11.68 11.71 15.66
C PRO A 289 -10.85 10.68 16.45
N ASP A 290 -10.89 9.41 16.06
CA ASP A 290 -10.21 8.32 16.75
C ASP A 290 -9.94 7.12 15.83
N LYS A 291 -9.12 6.16 16.29
CA LYS A 291 -8.81 4.95 15.52
C LYS A 291 -10.05 4.09 15.22
N ALA A 292 -11.11 4.17 16.02
CA ALA A 292 -12.33 3.40 15.80
C ALA A 292 -13.13 3.96 14.61
N SER A 293 -13.12 5.28 14.41
CA SER A 293 -13.70 5.93 13.24
C SER A 293 -12.99 5.50 11.94
N VAL A 294 -11.64 5.46 11.94
CA VAL A 294 -10.87 4.95 10.79
C VAL A 294 -11.20 3.48 10.51
N ARG A 295 -11.24 2.63 11.54
CA ARG A 295 -11.60 1.20 11.36
C ARG A 295 -13.02 1.03 10.83
N THR A 296 -13.95 1.86 11.26
CA THR A 296 -15.35 1.84 10.77
C THR A 296 -15.39 2.24 9.30
N TRP A 297 -14.64 3.28 8.91
CA TRP A 297 -14.48 3.67 7.51
C TRP A 297 -13.86 2.53 6.68
N CYS A 298 -12.76 1.93 7.16
CA CYS A 298 -12.14 0.76 6.53
C CYS A 298 -13.14 -0.38 6.32
N ALA A 299 -13.91 -0.75 7.33
CA ALA A 299 -14.90 -1.82 7.24
C ALA A 299 -16.04 -1.50 6.26
N GLY A 300 -16.41 -0.23 6.10
CA GLY A 300 -17.40 0.20 5.12
C GLY A 300 -16.90 0.08 3.67
N HIS A 301 -15.66 0.49 3.42
CA HIS A 301 -15.07 0.52 2.07
C HIS A 301 -14.48 -0.83 1.63
N PHE A 302 -14.02 -1.64 2.57
CA PHE A 302 -13.37 -2.93 2.32
C PHE A 302 -14.13 -4.09 2.97
N GLY A 303 -15.44 -3.93 3.21
CA GLY A 303 -16.27 -4.92 3.92
C GLY A 303 -16.43 -6.27 3.20
N HIS A 304 -16.00 -6.37 1.94
CA HIS A 304 -15.92 -7.63 1.21
C HIS A 304 -14.73 -8.50 1.64
N LEU A 305 -13.74 -7.92 2.31
CA LEU A 305 -12.58 -8.64 2.82
C LEU A 305 -12.85 -9.25 4.21
N PRO A 306 -12.35 -10.46 4.49
CA PRO A 306 -12.37 -11.00 5.84
C PRO A 306 -11.52 -10.13 6.78
N ALA A 307 -11.84 -10.15 8.09
CA ALA A 307 -11.20 -9.26 9.06
C ALA A 307 -9.66 -9.39 9.14
N THR A 308 -9.12 -10.57 8.81
CA THR A 308 -7.67 -10.82 8.75
C THR A 308 -7.01 -10.15 7.55
N GLU A 309 -7.70 -10.06 6.42
CA GLU A 309 -7.23 -9.35 5.22
C GLU A 309 -7.50 -7.85 5.35
N LEU A 310 -8.60 -7.45 5.98
CA LEU A 310 -8.94 -6.05 6.17
C LEU A 310 -7.79 -5.27 6.83
N LYS A 311 -7.13 -5.84 7.84
CA LYS A 311 -5.97 -5.20 8.50
C LYS A 311 -4.77 -5.00 7.57
N ASN A 312 -4.64 -5.83 6.55
CA ASN A 312 -3.58 -5.75 5.54
C ASN A 312 -3.89 -4.68 4.49
N HIS A 313 -5.18 -4.44 4.24
CA HIS A 313 -5.65 -3.49 3.25
C HIS A 313 -5.93 -2.10 3.82
N CYS A 314 -6.31 -1.98 5.09
CA CYS A 314 -6.70 -0.69 5.68
C CYS A 314 -6.38 -0.65 7.17
N ASP A 315 -5.49 0.25 7.58
CA ASP A 315 -5.11 0.45 8.99
C ASP A 315 -5.07 1.93 9.38
N ALA A 316 -5.30 2.20 10.67
CA ALA A 316 -5.29 3.55 11.22
C ALA A 316 -3.86 4.02 11.50
N ARG A 317 -3.48 5.19 10.94
CA ARG A 317 -2.18 5.82 11.17
C ARG A 317 -2.35 7.25 11.66
N ASN A 318 -1.34 7.74 12.39
CA ASN A 318 -1.21 9.14 12.74
C ASN A 318 -0.20 9.79 11.79
N LEU A 319 -0.61 10.81 11.06
CA LEU A 319 0.25 11.54 10.15
C LEU A 319 0.99 12.65 10.91
N ARG A 320 2.19 12.33 11.40
CA ARG A 320 3.05 13.25 12.19
C ARG A 320 4.14 13.86 11.33
N PRO A 321 4.75 14.99 11.75
CA PRO A 321 5.86 15.57 11.02
C PRO A 321 7.02 14.58 10.92
N ALA A 322 7.81 14.69 9.86
CA ALA A 322 9.06 13.96 9.77
C ALA A 322 10.00 14.40 10.90
N ALA A 323 10.59 13.43 11.60
CA ALA A 323 11.57 13.61 12.67
C ALA A 323 12.94 13.02 12.29
#